data_AF-A0A520AB50-F1
#
_entry.id   AF-A0A520AB50-F1
#
_cell.length_a   1.000
_cell.length_b   1.000
_cell.length_c   1.000
_cell.angle_alpha   90.00
_cell.angle_beta   90.00
_cell.angle_gamma   90.00
#
_symmetry.space_group_name_H-M   'P 1'
#
loop_
_entity.id
_entity.type
_entity.pdbx_description
1 polymer ?
#
loop_
_entity_poly.entity_id
_entity_poly.type
_entity_poly.pdbx_seq_one_letter_code
_entity_poly.pdbx_strand_id
1 'polypeptide(L)'
;MVKTIKVFLLLTGLTISAFAQSSDSLTFVKTKWQKTKVAAHVRLFRHHFNEKNLFAANQNIFYVEVKNKGRRAVFAFDAEEKELVTTSDFGKRDSALVAINGNFFDVKNGGSVDFVRVNGKVINENRLEKEGKRAFHQQAAVVIEDGKLNIIKWDGTKDWETKLPGQNILLN
;
A
#
# COMPACT_ATOMS: atom_id res chain seq x y z
N MET A 1 -26.27 45.83 -9.26
CA MET A 1 -25.20 45.79 -8.23
C MET A 1 -25.07 44.42 -7.56
N VAL A 2 -26.14 43.85 -6.98
CA VAL A 2 -26.09 42.56 -6.26
C VAL A 2 -25.71 41.35 -7.14
N LYS A 3 -26.16 41.30 -8.40
CA LYS A 3 -25.76 40.23 -9.36
C LYS A 3 -24.27 40.25 -9.68
N THR A 4 -23.69 41.44 -9.89
CA THR A 4 -22.27 41.62 -10.22
C THR A 4 -21.37 41.19 -9.05
N ILE A 5 -21.78 41.50 -7.81
CA ILE A 5 -21.07 41.09 -6.58
C ILE A 5 -21.10 39.57 -6.40
N LYS A 6 -22.24 38.90 -6.67
CA LYS A 6 -22.36 37.43 -6.59
C LYS A 6 -21.50 36.71 -7.63
N VAL A 7 -21.42 37.24 -8.85
CA VAL A 7 -20.53 36.71 -9.90
C VAL A 7 -19.07 36.87 -9.51
N PHE A 8 -18.70 38.02 -8.95
CA PHE A 8 -17.34 38.26 -8.48
C PHE A 8 -16.94 37.32 -7.34
N LEU A 9 -17.81 37.14 -6.33
CA LEU A 9 -17.61 36.18 -5.23
C LEU A 9 -17.49 34.73 -5.72
N LEU A 10 -18.27 34.35 -6.72
CA LEU A 10 -18.20 33.02 -7.34
C LEU A 10 -16.87 32.81 -8.08
N LEU A 11 -16.42 33.81 -8.86
CA LEU A 11 -15.13 33.77 -9.55
C LEU A 11 -13.95 33.71 -8.57
N THR A 12 -13.97 34.51 -7.50
CA THR A 12 -12.91 34.47 -6.48
C THR A 12 -12.92 33.16 -5.68
N GLY A 13 -14.09 32.57 -5.43
CA GLY A 13 -14.20 31.27 -4.77
C GLY A 13 -13.62 30.13 -5.60
N LEU A 14 -13.88 30.14 -6.91
CA LEU A 14 -13.35 29.13 -7.85
C LEU A 14 -11.83 29.21 -8.02
N THR A 15 -11.24 30.42 -7.97
CA THR A 15 -9.79 30.57 -8.08
C THR A 15 -9.06 30.06 -6.83
N ILE A 16 -9.63 30.21 -5.63
CA ILE A 16 -8.99 29.74 -4.38
C ILE A 16 -8.92 28.21 -4.33
N SER A 17 -9.94 27.50 -4.81
CA SER A 17 -9.94 26.03 -4.86
C SER A 17 -8.87 25.44 -5.80
N ALA A 18 -8.43 26.18 -6.82
CA ALA A 18 -7.39 25.73 -7.74
C ALA A 18 -5.98 25.75 -7.12
N PHE A 19 -5.75 26.60 -6.11
CA PHE A 19 -4.45 26.72 -5.41
C PHE A 19 -4.35 25.85 -4.14
N ALA A 20 -5.38 25.06 -3.82
CA ALA A 20 -5.38 24.19 -2.65
C ALA A 20 -4.64 22.84 -2.87
N GLN A 21 -4.12 22.59 -4.07
CA GLN A 21 -3.36 21.37 -4.35
C GLN A 21 -1.91 21.52 -3.86
N SER A 22 -1.44 20.56 -3.06
CA SER A 22 -0.03 20.50 -2.66
C SER A 22 0.87 20.43 -3.90
N SER A 23 1.93 21.23 -3.92
CA SER A 23 2.94 21.24 -4.99
C SER A 23 3.50 19.84 -5.25
N ASP A 24 3.70 19.05 -4.20
CA ASP A 24 4.19 17.67 -4.29
C ASP A 24 3.21 16.76 -5.04
N SER A 25 1.91 16.94 -4.80
CA SER A 25 0.87 16.18 -5.52
C SER A 25 0.88 16.51 -7.01
N LEU A 26 1.02 17.79 -7.36
CA LEU A 26 1.15 18.22 -8.75
C LEU A 26 2.43 17.71 -9.40
N THR A 27 3.57 17.77 -8.71
CA THR A 27 4.84 17.22 -9.18
C THR A 27 4.67 15.73 -9.49
N PHE A 28 4.16 14.95 -8.54
CA PHE A 28 3.99 13.51 -8.68
C PHE A 28 3.07 13.12 -9.85
N VAL A 29 1.91 13.77 -9.98
CA VAL A 29 0.92 13.46 -11.03
C VAL A 29 1.40 13.88 -12.42
N LYS A 30 2.11 15.00 -12.55
CA LYS A 30 2.62 15.50 -13.84
C LYS A 30 3.93 14.84 -14.27
N THR A 31 4.53 14.02 -13.41
CA THR A 31 5.81 13.35 -13.67
C THR A 31 5.74 12.49 -14.93
N LYS A 32 6.78 12.60 -15.76
CA LYS A 32 6.98 11.69 -16.90
C LYS A 32 7.60 10.39 -16.41
N TRP A 33 6.74 9.47 -15.99
CA TRP A 33 7.14 8.14 -15.52
C TRP A 33 7.81 7.32 -16.63
N GLN A 34 8.93 6.66 -16.31
CA GLN A 34 9.48 5.60 -17.16
C GLN A 34 8.62 4.35 -16.97
N LYS A 35 8.04 3.82 -18.05
CA LYS A 35 7.07 2.72 -18.03
C LYS A 35 7.67 1.49 -18.69
N THR A 36 7.72 0.37 -17.96
CA THR A 36 8.19 -0.92 -18.47
C THR A 36 7.07 -1.94 -18.38
N LYS A 37 6.77 -2.65 -19.49
CA LYS A 37 5.84 -3.77 -19.48
C LYS A 37 6.53 -4.97 -18.81
N VAL A 38 5.95 -5.47 -17.72
CA VAL A 38 6.45 -6.67 -17.02
C VAL A 38 5.76 -7.92 -17.55
N ALA A 39 4.43 -7.86 -17.67
CA ALA A 39 3.60 -8.93 -18.23
C ALA A 39 2.36 -8.35 -18.91
N ALA A 40 1.48 -9.21 -19.42
CA ALA A 40 0.15 -8.76 -19.83
C ALA A 40 -0.55 -8.10 -18.62
N HIS A 41 -1.02 -6.87 -18.78
CA HIS A 41 -1.73 -6.10 -17.75
C HIS A 41 -0.93 -5.71 -16.50
N VAL A 42 0.40 -5.94 -16.49
CA VAL A 42 1.32 -5.53 -15.41
C VAL A 42 2.38 -4.58 -15.96
N ARG A 43 2.51 -3.40 -15.36
CA ARG A 43 3.50 -2.37 -15.74
C ARG A 43 4.25 -1.85 -14.52
N LEU A 44 5.56 -1.72 -14.66
CA LEU A 44 6.42 -1.02 -13.70
C LEU A 44 6.54 0.44 -14.12
N PHE A 45 6.37 1.34 -13.16
CA PHE A 45 6.60 2.77 -13.29
C PHE A 45 7.77 3.15 -12.40
N ARG A 46 8.73 3.90 -12.92
CA ARG A 46 9.87 4.41 -12.15
C ARG A 46 10.20 5.85 -12.48
N HIS A 47 10.64 6.59 -11.48
CA HIS A 47 11.18 7.94 -11.66
C HIS A 47 12.13 8.30 -10.52
N HIS A 48 13.23 8.99 -10.86
CA HIS A 48 14.16 9.56 -9.90
C HIS A 48 13.97 11.09 -9.88
N PHE A 49 13.39 11.59 -8.80
CA PHE A 49 13.27 13.01 -8.46
C PHE A 49 14.60 13.47 -7.86
N ASN A 50 15.41 14.23 -8.58
CA ASN A 50 16.80 14.52 -8.24
C ASN A 50 17.07 16.01 -7.93
N GLU A 51 16.07 16.87 -8.04
CA GLU A 51 16.15 18.32 -7.79
C GLU A 51 15.44 18.75 -6.52
N LYS A 52 15.19 17.82 -5.59
CA LYS A 52 14.39 18.09 -4.38
C LYS A 52 12.99 18.63 -4.68
N ASN A 53 12.45 18.34 -5.86
CA ASN A 53 11.16 18.84 -6.34
C ASN A 53 9.94 18.05 -5.81
N LEU A 54 10.19 16.97 -5.05
CA LEU A 54 9.18 16.19 -4.35
C LEU A 54 9.59 16.04 -2.88
N PHE A 55 8.76 16.52 -1.96
CA PHE A 55 9.00 16.49 -0.51
C PHE A 55 10.31 17.18 -0.07
N ALA A 56 10.76 18.18 -0.83
CA ALA A 56 12.02 18.90 -0.59
C ALA A 56 13.27 18.00 -0.49
N ALA A 57 13.23 16.79 -1.08
CA ALA A 57 14.32 15.82 -1.04
C ALA A 57 14.40 15.00 -2.34
N ASN A 58 15.54 14.35 -2.56
CA ASN A 58 15.68 13.45 -3.69
C ASN A 58 14.93 12.14 -3.40
N GLN A 59 14.09 11.71 -4.34
CA GLN A 59 13.23 10.53 -4.19
C GLN A 59 13.43 9.60 -5.37
N ASN A 60 13.49 8.30 -5.13
CA ASN A 60 13.50 7.28 -6.19
C ASN A 60 12.30 6.37 -5.99
N ILE A 61 11.26 6.56 -6.81
CA ILE A 61 9.97 5.91 -6.62
C ILE A 61 9.74 4.87 -7.70
N PHE A 62 9.34 3.69 -7.26
CA PHE A 62 8.87 2.59 -8.10
C PHE A 62 7.46 2.20 -7.65
N TYR A 63 6.55 1.99 -8.60
CA TYR A 63 5.28 1.35 -8.32
C TYR A 63 4.86 0.47 -9.48
N VAL A 64 4.06 -0.54 -9.19
CA VAL A 64 3.57 -1.51 -10.17
C VAL A 64 2.07 -1.30 -10.32
N GLU A 65 1.65 -1.06 -11.56
CA GLU A 65 0.24 -1.07 -11.92
C GLU A 65 -0.14 -2.48 -12.38
N VAL A 66 -1.12 -3.07 -11.69
CA VAL A 66 -1.75 -4.33 -12.09
C VAL A 66 -3.19 -4.04 -12.45
N LYS A 67 -3.56 -4.20 -13.73
CA LYS A 67 -4.96 -4.10 -14.16
C LYS A 67 -5.68 -5.40 -13.82
N ASN A 68 -6.33 -5.43 -12.67
CA ASN A 68 -7.07 -6.58 -12.18
C ASN A 68 -8.41 -6.75 -12.92
N LYS A 69 -8.35 -7.19 -14.19
CA LYS A 69 -9.50 -7.52 -15.05
C LYS A 69 -9.87 -9.02 -15.03
N GLY A 70 -9.61 -9.72 -13.92
CA GLY A 70 -9.83 -11.17 -13.77
C GLY A 70 -8.53 -12.00 -13.71
N ARG A 71 -8.69 -13.34 -13.79
CA ARG A 71 -7.75 -14.46 -13.47
C ARG A 71 -6.29 -14.43 -13.98
N ARG A 72 -5.79 -13.35 -14.59
CA ARG A 72 -4.46 -13.33 -15.23
C ARG A 72 -3.34 -12.89 -14.29
N ALA A 73 -3.59 -11.91 -13.43
CA ALA A 73 -2.65 -11.47 -12.40
C ALA A 73 -3.40 -11.45 -11.08
N VAL A 74 -3.01 -12.34 -10.17
CA VAL A 74 -3.58 -12.46 -8.84
C VAL A 74 -2.58 -11.92 -7.82
N PHE A 75 -3.10 -11.29 -6.78
CA PHE A 75 -2.30 -10.97 -5.61
C PHE A 75 -2.25 -12.21 -4.71
N ALA A 76 -1.12 -12.41 -4.03
CA ALA A 76 -0.93 -13.45 -3.03
C ALA A 76 0.02 -12.93 -1.94
N PHE A 77 -0.03 -13.57 -0.78
CA PHE A 77 0.95 -13.41 0.29
C PHE A 77 1.76 -14.68 0.42
N ASP A 78 3.03 -14.52 0.73
CA ASP A 78 3.88 -15.60 1.24
C ASP A 78 4.60 -15.07 2.48
N ALA A 79 4.81 -15.95 3.46
CA ALA A 79 5.32 -15.61 4.77
C ALA A 79 5.94 -16.84 5.46
N GLU A 80 7.05 -16.61 6.17
CA GLU A 80 7.66 -17.59 7.05
C GLU A 80 7.43 -17.21 8.52
N GLU A 81 7.19 -18.21 9.37
CA GLU A 81 6.86 -17.95 10.78
C GLU A 81 8.05 -17.34 11.55
N LYS A 82 9.28 -17.78 11.28
CA LYS A 82 10.52 -17.41 12.00
C LYS A 82 11.76 -17.43 11.10
N GLU A 83 11.61 -17.23 9.80
CA GLU A 83 12.75 -17.19 8.88
C GLU A 83 12.89 -15.82 8.22
N LEU A 84 14.14 -15.41 7.98
CA LEU A 84 14.47 -14.23 7.20
C LEU A 84 14.69 -14.66 5.76
N VAL A 85 13.69 -14.43 4.92
CA VAL A 85 13.74 -14.72 3.48
C VAL A 85 13.67 -13.41 2.70
N THR A 86 14.53 -13.26 1.70
CA THR A 86 14.54 -12.04 0.91
C THR A 86 13.31 -11.98 -0.01
N THR A 87 12.81 -10.79 -0.29
CA THR A 87 11.70 -10.58 -1.24
C THR A 87 11.99 -11.23 -2.61
N SER A 88 13.25 -11.22 -3.05
CA SER A 88 13.66 -11.86 -4.30
C SER A 88 13.57 -13.39 -4.24
N ASP A 89 13.86 -14.00 -3.10
CA ASP A 89 13.81 -15.46 -2.96
C ASP A 89 12.36 -15.93 -2.87
N PHE A 90 11.50 -15.23 -2.13
CA PHE A 90 10.04 -15.42 -2.20
C PHE A 90 9.53 -15.31 -3.65
N GLY A 91 9.90 -14.23 -4.34
CA GLY A 91 9.46 -14.02 -5.72
C GLY A 91 9.90 -15.12 -6.69
N LYS A 92 11.12 -15.65 -6.53
CA LYS A 92 11.62 -16.78 -7.34
C LYS A 92 10.92 -18.08 -6.98
N ARG A 93 10.80 -18.37 -5.67
CA ARG A 93 10.18 -19.59 -5.14
C ARG A 93 8.77 -19.77 -5.68
N ASP A 94 7.99 -18.68 -5.69
CA ASP A 94 6.59 -18.71 -6.11
C ASP A 94 6.39 -18.37 -7.58
N SER A 95 7.47 -18.19 -8.35
CA SER A 95 7.41 -17.75 -9.75
C SER A 95 6.58 -16.47 -9.94
N ALA A 96 6.67 -15.55 -8.99
CA ALA A 96 5.93 -14.30 -9.00
C ALA A 96 6.42 -13.39 -10.14
N LEU A 97 5.48 -12.72 -10.82
CA LEU A 97 5.81 -11.71 -11.83
C LEU A 97 6.50 -10.49 -11.21
N VAL A 98 6.11 -10.14 -9.98
CA VAL A 98 6.61 -9.05 -9.17
C VAL A 98 6.45 -9.45 -7.71
N ALA A 99 7.45 -9.17 -6.88
CA ALA A 99 7.37 -9.31 -5.42
C ALA A 99 7.77 -7.99 -4.76
N ILE A 100 7.09 -7.64 -3.67
CA ILE A 100 7.39 -6.50 -2.80
C ILE A 100 7.46 -6.98 -1.35
N ASN A 101 8.20 -6.27 -0.49
CA ASN A 101 8.23 -6.60 0.94
C ASN A 101 6.85 -6.36 1.58
N GLY A 102 6.55 -7.15 2.62
CA GLY A 102 5.28 -7.13 3.35
C GLY A 102 5.28 -6.17 4.55
N ASN A 103 4.83 -6.68 5.71
CA ASN A 103 4.67 -5.90 6.93
C ASN A 103 5.91 -5.88 7.82
N PHE A 104 5.77 -5.30 9.01
CA PHE A 104 6.82 -5.26 10.02
C PHE A 104 7.17 -6.67 10.49
N PHE A 105 8.47 -6.93 10.64
CA PHE A 105 8.99 -8.25 11.01
C PHE A 105 10.17 -8.15 11.99
N ASP A 106 10.42 -9.24 12.69
CA ASP A 106 11.57 -9.35 13.59
C ASP A 106 12.85 -9.53 12.77
N VAL A 107 13.64 -8.46 12.66
CA VAL A 107 14.88 -8.44 11.87
C VAL A 107 15.97 -9.36 12.42
N LYS A 108 15.82 -9.88 13.65
CA LYS A 108 16.78 -10.79 14.26
C LYS A 108 16.38 -12.25 14.06
N ASN A 109 15.10 -12.56 14.28
CA ASN A 109 14.61 -13.94 14.33
C ASN A 109 13.66 -14.30 13.19
N GLY A 110 13.37 -13.38 12.27
CA GLY A 110 12.36 -13.57 11.23
C GLY A 110 10.93 -13.60 11.76
N GLY A 111 10.00 -13.70 10.83
CA GLY A 111 8.57 -13.69 11.13
C GLY A 111 8.00 -12.31 11.39
N SER A 112 6.72 -12.15 11.06
CA SER A 112 6.01 -10.90 11.28
C SER A 112 5.87 -10.59 12.79
N VAL A 113 5.83 -9.30 13.10
CA VAL A 113 5.38 -8.82 14.43
C VAL A 113 3.89 -8.46 14.42
N ASP A 114 3.25 -8.57 13.26
CA ASP A 114 1.85 -8.28 13.04
C ASP A 114 1.12 -9.54 12.61
N PHE A 115 -0.21 -9.51 12.69
CA PHE A 115 -1.02 -10.65 12.31
C PHE A 115 -0.92 -10.93 10.80
N VAL A 116 -0.58 -12.18 10.48
CA VAL A 116 -0.48 -12.68 9.11
C VAL A 116 -1.22 -14.02 9.01
N ARG A 117 -2.13 -14.11 8.06
CA ARG A 117 -2.84 -15.34 7.67
C ARG A 117 -2.65 -15.59 6.19
N VAL A 118 -2.24 -16.79 5.82
CA VAL A 118 -2.07 -17.22 4.44
C VAL A 118 -2.83 -18.52 4.23
N ASN A 119 -3.70 -18.56 3.21
CA ASN A 119 -4.55 -19.71 2.89
C ASN A 119 -5.32 -20.27 4.11
N GLY A 120 -5.82 -19.38 4.97
CA GLY A 120 -6.58 -19.75 6.16
C GLY A 120 -5.73 -20.14 7.38
N LYS A 121 -4.41 -20.35 7.21
CA LYS A 121 -3.49 -20.64 8.30
C LYS A 121 -2.92 -19.34 8.87
N VAL A 122 -3.05 -19.15 10.18
CA VAL A 122 -2.35 -18.07 10.89
C VAL A 122 -0.87 -18.43 10.92
N ILE A 123 -0.04 -17.57 10.31
CA ILE A 123 1.42 -17.71 10.28
C ILE A 123 2.03 -16.94 11.45
N ASN A 124 1.56 -15.72 11.72
CA ASN A 124 2.02 -14.93 12.85
C ASN A 124 0.82 -14.25 13.53
N GLU A 125 0.90 -14.13 14.86
CA GLU A 125 -0.03 -13.35 15.69
C GLU A 125 0.54 -11.96 15.96
N ASN A 126 -0.32 -10.99 16.33
CA ASN A 126 0.14 -9.67 16.72
C ASN A 126 1.05 -9.73 17.96
N ARG A 127 2.22 -9.10 17.88
CA ARG A 127 3.05 -8.78 19.03
C ARG A 127 2.59 -7.42 19.56
N LEU A 128 1.78 -7.44 20.60
CA LEU A 128 1.27 -6.22 21.23
C LEU A 128 2.39 -5.49 21.99
N GLU A 129 2.25 -4.17 22.08
CA GLU A 129 3.10 -3.34 22.93
C GLU A 129 2.79 -3.58 24.42
N LYS A 130 3.54 -2.89 25.29
CA LYS A 130 3.29 -2.89 26.73
C LYS A 130 1.83 -2.55 27.02
N GLU A 131 1.29 -3.18 28.08
CA GLU A 131 -0.12 -3.03 28.50
C GLU A 131 -1.13 -3.59 27.49
N GLY A 132 -0.70 -4.40 26.51
CA GLY A 132 -1.57 -5.01 25.50
C GLY A 132 -2.09 -3.99 24.47
N LYS A 133 -1.37 -2.88 24.28
CA LYS A 133 -1.70 -1.87 23.28
C LYS A 133 -1.29 -2.33 21.89
N ARG A 134 -2.13 -2.02 20.92
CA ARG A 134 -1.92 -2.30 19.51
C ARG A 134 -1.04 -1.22 18.91
N ALA A 135 -0.01 -1.61 18.15
CA ALA A 135 0.82 -0.68 17.43
C ALA A 135 0.04 -0.04 16.26
N PHE A 136 0.47 1.12 15.77
CA PHE A 136 -0.19 1.79 14.64
C PHE A 136 -0.26 0.90 13.40
N HIS A 137 0.81 0.15 13.11
CA HIS A 137 0.90 -0.78 11.99
C HIS A 137 0.10 -2.08 12.15
N GLN A 138 -0.69 -2.17 13.22
CA GLN A 138 -1.63 -3.25 13.45
C GLN A 138 -3.07 -2.76 13.31
N GLN A 139 -3.28 -1.52 12.80
CA GLN A 139 -4.59 -0.85 12.70
C GLN A 139 -5.11 -0.71 11.26
N ALA A 140 -4.40 -1.24 10.26
CA ALA A 140 -4.95 -1.49 8.94
C ALA A 140 -4.60 -2.91 8.49
N ALA A 141 -5.37 -3.40 7.51
CA ALA A 141 -5.22 -4.73 6.95
C ALA A 141 -5.25 -4.65 5.44
N VAL A 142 -4.38 -5.41 4.80
CA VAL A 142 -4.51 -5.81 3.41
C VAL A 142 -5.13 -7.20 3.39
N VAL A 143 -6.27 -7.33 2.71
CA VAL A 143 -6.98 -8.60 2.57
C VAL A 143 -7.01 -8.99 1.10
N ILE A 144 -6.70 -10.25 0.80
CA ILE A 144 -6.80 -10.81 -0.55
C ILE A 144 -7.93 -11.83 -0.60
N GLU A 145 -8.96 -11.52 -1.38
CA GLU A 145 -10.13 -12.37 -1.65
C GLU A 145 -10.31 -12.55 -3.15
N ASP A 146 -10.43 -13.79 -3.62
CA ASP A 146 -10.57 -14.12 -5.04
C ASP A 146 -9.52 -13.45 -5.95
N GLY A 147 -8.29 -13.31 -5.44
CA GLY A 147 -7.18 -12.64 -6.13
C GLY A 147 -7.31 -11.12 -6.23
N LYS A 148 -8.21 -10.50 -5.46
CA LYS A 148 -8.40 -9.04 -5.37
C LYS A 148 -7.94 -8.51 -4.03
N LEU A 149 -7.32 -7.34 -4.06
CA LEU A 149 -6.81 -6.65 -2.87
C LEU A 149 -7.88 -5.70 -2.32
N ASN A 150 -8.10 -5.77 -1.01
CA ASN A 150 -8.92 -4.84 -0.24
C ASN A 150 -8.08 -4.25 0.91
N ILE A 151 -8.38 -3.00 1.30
CA ILE A 151 -7.79 -2.37 2.48
C ILE A 151 -8.90 -2.18 3.51
N ILE A 152 -8.69 -2.69 4.71
CA ILE A 152 -9.65 -2.64 5.81
C ILE A 152 -9.03 -1.86 6.97
N LYS A 153 -9.79 -0.93 7.53
CA LYS A 153 -9.40 -0.15 8.70
C LYS A 153 -9.82 -0.86 9.97
N TRP A 154 -9.00 -0.76 11.02
CA TRP A 154 -9.35 -1.23 12.36
C TRP A 154 -10.69 -0.67 12.85
N ASP A 155 -11.50 -1.58 13.40
CA ASP A 155 -12.84 -1.30 13.93
C ASP A 155 -12.84 -0.88 15.41
N GLY A 156 -11.66 -0.83 16.06
CA GLY A 156 -11.50 -0.50 17.47
C GLY A 156 -11.58 -1.71 18.42
N THR A 157 -11.91 -2.91 17.92
CA THR A 157 -12.00 -4.12 18.76
C THR A 157 -10.64 -4.76 19.00
N LYS A 158 -10.49 -5.47 20.13
CA LYS A 158 -9.20 -6.05 20.53
C LYS A 158 -8.79 -7.24 19.67
N ASP A 159 -9.76 -7.97 19.13
CA ASP A 159 -9.62 -9.24 18.41
C ASP A 159 -9.98 -9.10 16.91
N TRP A 160 -9.97 -7.88 16.38
CA TRP A 160 -10.43 -7.55 15.03
C TRP A 160 -9.75 -8.40 13.93
N GLU A 161 -8.47 -8.71 14.11
CA GLU A 161 -7.67 -9.52 13.19
C GLU A 161 -8.25 -10.92 12.98
N THR A 162 -8.91 -11.47 13.99
CA THR A 162 -9.54 -12.79 13.92
C THR A 162 -10.88 -12.76 13.19
N LYS A 163 -11.52 -11.59 13.14
CA LYS A 163 -12.84 -11.33 12.54
C LYS A 163 -12.76 -10.83 11.10
N LEU A 164 -11.57 -10.50 10.62
CA LEU A 164 -11.37 -10.05 9.25
C LEU A 164 -11.83 -11.13 8.26
N PRO A 165 -12.55 -10.73 7.19
CA PRO A 165 -12.97 -11.67 6.17
C PRO A 165 -11.76 -12.10 5.33
N GLY A 166 -11.86 -13.29 4.75
CA GLY A 166 -10.86 -13.81 3.82
C GLY A 166 -9.83 -14.76 4.43
N GLN A 167 -9.14 -15.46 3.53
CA GLN A 167 -8.14 -16.48 3.88
C GLN A 167 -6.71 -15.92 3.88
N ASN A 168 -6.50 -14.75 3.27
CA ASN A 168 -5.21 -14.11 3.10
C ASN A 168 -5.29 -12.70 3.69
N ILE A 169 -4.67 -12.50 4.84
CA ILE A 169 -4.74 -11.28 5.64
C ILE A 169 -3.33 -10.91 6.07
N LEU A 170 -2.97 -9.65 5.89
CA LEU A 170 -1.71 -9.08 6.37
C LEU A 170 -2.02 -7.74 7.01
N LEU A 171 -1.83 -7.61 8.32
CA LEU A 171 -1.93 -6.31 8.98
C LEU A 171 -0.71 -5.43 8.64
N ASN A 172 -0.95 -4.12 8.53
CA ASN A 172 0.06 -3.10 8.23
C ASN A 172 -0.35 -1.71 8.75
#